data_AF-A0A7X7ETS1-F1
#
_entry.id   AF-A0A7X7ETS1-F1
#
_cell.length_a   1.000
_cell.length_b   1.000
_cell.length_c   1.000
_cell.angle_alpha   90.00
_cell.angle_beta   90.00
_cell.angle_gamma   90.00
#
_symmetry.space_group_name_H-M   'P 1'
#
loop_
_entity.id
_entity.type
_entity.pdbx_description
1 polymer ?
#
loop_
_entity_poly.entity_id
_entity_poly.type
_entity_poly.pdbx_seq_one_letter_code
_entity_poly.pdbx_strand_id
1 'polypeptide(L)'
;MSKGFDDILKDRIKELPSYAPDERLWKAVHTELDAEEAVSMRLPDLPVHMPAPGTWEAVEAALPASLPVRPSRRLLWLAAGIAAAVILILVIPLFMRSGDKIIVESEVVLSEAQDHIIMPEQSGEDPIEIIRKLCTTGAPVCRTELFLEKMQLYRELDEELRHLESVIGKVGDSPEIIQSIILIENLKSDTLQELIQLIHS
;
A
#
# COMPACT_ATOMS: atom_id res chain seq x y z
N MET A 1 11.50 46.55 9.62
CA MET A 1 10.44 45.54 9.82
C MET A 1 9.17 46.24 10.31
N SER A 2 8.18 46.28 9.41
CA SER A 2 6.76 45.96 9.65
C SER A 2 5.87 46.70 10.67
N LYS A 3 6.05 48.00 10.97
CA LYS A 3 5.00 48.77 11.68
C LYS A 3 3.62 48.65 11.04
N GLY A 4 3.54 48.62 9.71
CA GLY A 4 2.27 48.48 9.00
C GLY A 4 1.63 47.10 9.11
N PHE A 5 2.40 46.02 9.30
CA PHE A 5 1.82 44.67 9.38
C PHE A 5 1.13 44.43 10.71
N ASP A 6 1.74 44.88 11.81
CA ASP A 6 1.19 44.75 13.15
C ASP A 6 -0.12 45.55 13.30
N ASP A 7 -0.17 46.75 12.70
CA ASP A 7 -1.37 47.58 12.66
C ASP A 7 -2.49 46.90 11.84
N ILE A 8 -2.16 46.35 10.67
CA ILE A 8 -3.11 45.60 9.83
C ILE A 8 -3.63 44.35 10.56
N LEU A 9 -2.76 43.58 11.21
CA LEU A 9 -3.14 42.40 11.99
C LEU A 9 -4.09 42.76 13.12
N LYS A 10 -3.77 43.83 13.86
CA LYS A 10 -4.56 44.27 15.01
C LYS A 10 -5.97 44.72 14.60
N ASP A 11 -6.13 45.29 13.42
CA ASP A 11 -7.44 45.66 12.90
C ASP A 11 -8.19 44.46 12.31
N ARG A 12 -7.51 43.55 11.60
CA ARG A 12 -8.15 42.35 11.03
C ARG A 12 -8.56 41.32 12.08
N ILE A 13 -7.82 41.18 13.18
CA ILE A 13 -8.19 40.26 14.27
C ILE A 13 -9.54 40.64 14.90
N LYS A 14 -9.89 41.93 14.94
CA LYS A 14 -11.19 42.39 15.45
C LYS A 14 -12.35 42.02 14.52
N GLU A 15 -12.06 41.79 13.24
CA GLU A 15 -13.04 41.40 12.23
C GLU A 15 -13.21 39.87 12.16
N LEU A 16 -12.39 39.11 12.87
CA LEU A 16 -12.50 37.66 12.89
C LEU A 16 -13.77 37.25 13.65
N PRO A 17 -14.61 36.39 13.06
CA PRO A 17 -15.72 35.79 13.77
C PRO A 17 -15.20 34.99 14.97
N SER A 18 -15.79 35.22 16.14
CA SER A 18 -15.53 34.40 17.32
C SER A 18 -16.26 33.07 17.13
N TYR A 19 -15.53 32.06 16.68
CA TYR A 19 -15.99 30.68 16.66
C TYR A 19 -15.55 29.99 17.95
N ALA A 20 -16.45 29.92 18.92
CA ALA A 20 -16.33 28.97 20.01
C ALA A 20 -16.97 27.66 19.55
N PRO A 21 -16.29 26.51 19.67
CA PRO A 21 -16.91 25.22 19.39
C PRO A 21 -18.09 25.01 20.35
N ASP A 22 -19.08 24.22 19.91
CA ASP A 22 -20.22 23.90 20.75
C ASP A 22 -19.77 23.17 22.03
N GLU A 23 -20.31 23.55 23.18
CA GLU A 23 -19.93 23.01 24.49
C GLU A 23 -20.15 21.48 24.56
N ARG A 24 -21.14 20.97 23.81
CA ARG A 24 -21.40 19.52 23.74
C ARG A 24 -20.29 18.78 23.01
N LEU A 25 -19.70 19.41 21.99
CA LEU A 25 -18.58 18.85 21.23
C LEU A 25 -17.35 18.76 22.11
N TRP A 26 -17.04 19.81 22.88
CA TRP A 26 -15.94 19.77 23.85
C TRP A 26 -16.14 18.70 24.92
N LYS A 27 -17.35 18.60 25.45
CA LYS A 27 -17.69 17.57 26.43
C LYS A 27 -17.54 16.15 25.86
N ALA A 28 -17.92 15.93 24.61
CA ALA A 28 -17.76 14.65 23.94
C ALA A 28 -16.28 14.29 23.77
N VAL A 29 -15.45 15.23 23.32
CA VAL A 29 -13.99 15.04 23.17
C VAL A 29 -13.35 14.69 24.51
N HIS A 30 -13.67 15.42 25.58
CA HIS A 30 -13.16 15.11 26.92
C HIS A 30 -13.57 13.72 27.39
N THR A 31 -14.83 13.33 27.14
CA THR A 31 -15.32 12.01 27.54
C THR A 31 -14.58 10.87 26.85
N GLU A 32 -14.25 11.03 25.57
CA GLU A 32 -13.49 10.04 24.80
C GLU A 32 -12.04 9.93 25.30
N LEU A 33 -11.39 11.08 25.52
CA LEU A 33 -10.01 11.15 26.03
C LEU A 33 -9.90 10.55 27.45
N ASP A 34 -10.85 10.85 28.33
CA ASP A 34 -10.89 10.29 29.68
C ASP A 34 -11.09 8.77 29.65
N ALA A 35 -11.79 8.23 28.64
CA ALA A 35 -11.97 6.79 28.48
C ALA A 35 -10.67 6.09 28.07
N GLU A 36 -9.91 6.65 27.11
CA GLU A 36 -8.59 6.14 26.71
C GLU A 36 -7.58 6.19 27.87
N GLU A 37 -7.58 7.28 28.64
CA GLU A 37 -6.72 7.42 29.82
C GLU A 37 -7.09 6.37 30.89
N ALA A 38 -8.39 6.16 31.13
CA ALA A 38 -8.87 5.15 32.06
C ALA A 38 -8.51 3.71 31.64
N VAL A 39 -8.51 3.42 30.34
CA VAL A 39 -8.06 2.12 29.81
C VAL A 39 -6.55 1.97 30.00
N SER A 40 -5.77 2.99 29.65
CA SER A 40 -4.31 2.98 29.76
C SER A 40 -3.82 2.82 31.20
N MET A 41 -4.50 3.47 32.16
CA MET A 41 -4.19 3.32 33.58
C MET A 41 -4.51 1.92 34.13
N ARG A 42 -5.52 1.24 33.57
CA ARG A 42 -5.93 -0.09 34.03
C ARG A 42 -5.26 -1.23 33.30
N LEU A 43 -4.65 -0.97 32.13
CA LEU A 43 -3.91 -1.98 31.35
C LEU A 43 -2.92 -2.81 32.19
N PRO A 44 -2.12 -2.21 33.10
CA PRO A 44 -1.19 -2.95 33.95
C PRO A 44 -1.85 -3.89 34.96
N ASP A 45 -3.11 -3.65 35.32
CA ASP A 45 -3.87 -4.43 36.31
C ASP A 45 -4.58 -5.64 35.69
N LEU A 46 -4.52 -5.82 34.36
CA LEU A 46 -5.17 -6.96 33.73
C LEU A 46 -4.46 -8.27 34.10
N PRO A 47 -5.22 -9.30 34.51
CA PRO A 47 -4.65 -10.62 34.73
C PRO A 47 -4.12 -11.20 33.42
N VAL A 48 -2.88 -11.70 33.46
CA VAL A 48 -2.31 -12.44 32.34
C VAL A 48 -2.93 -13.84 32.33
N HIS A 49 -3.93 -14.05 31.49
CA HIS A 49 -4.49 -15.36 31.22
C HIS A 49 -3.71 -16.04 30.09
N MET A 50 -2.88 -17.03 30.44
CA MET A 50 -2.35 -17.96 29.44
C MET A 50 -3.36 -19.09 29.19
N PRO A 51 -3.55 -19.51 27.92
CA PRO A 51 -4.31 -20.71 27.63
C PRO A 51 -3.65 -21.93 28.29
N ALA A 52 -4.43 -22.96 28.58
CA ALA A 52 -3.90 -24.19 29.13
C ALA A 52 -2.83 -24.78 28.19
N PRO A 53 -1.81 -25.48 28.72
CA PRO A 53 -0.89 -26.23 27.85
C PRO A 53 -1.71 -27.25 27.05
N GLY A 54 -1.48 -27.35 25.73
CA GLY A 54 -2.25 -28.25 24.85
C GLY A 54 -3.41 -27.59 24.10
N THR A 55 -3.75 -26.32 24.41
CA THR A 55 -4.90 -25.66 23.75
C THR A 55 -4.65 -25.43 22.26
N TRP A 56 -3.42 -25.07 21.89
CA TRP A 56 -3.03 -24.86 20.50
C TRP A 56 -2.99 -26.17 19.71
N GLU A 57 -2.48 -27.23 20.33
CA GLU A 57 -2.41 -28.57 19.78
C GLU A 57 -3.80 -29.15 19.54
N ALA A 58 -4.75 -28.86 20.43
CA ALA A 58 -6.15 -29.25 20.26
C ALA A 58 -6.82 -28.51 19.10
N VAL A 59 -6.51 -27.21 18.91
CA VAL A 59 -7.02 -26.42 17.78
C VAL A 59 -6.44 -26.96 16.47
N GLU A 60 -5.14 -27.22 16.42
CA GLU A 60 -4.47 -27.73 15.22
C GLU A 60 -4.94 -29.13 14.83
N ALA A 61 -5.19 -30.00 15.81
CA ALA A 61 -5.79 -31.31 15.59
C ALA A 61 -7.26 -31.25 15.11
N ALA A 62 -7.97 -30.16 15.42
CA ALA A 62 -9.34 -29.94 15.00
C ALA A 62 -9.47 -29.33 13.60
N LEU A 63 -8.35 -28.91 12.98
CA LEU A 63 -8.37 -28.38 11.62
C LEU A 63 -8.70 -29.50 10.63
N PRO A 64 -9.60 -29.25 9.65
CA PRO A 64 -9.92 -30.25 8.65
C PRO A 64 -8.68 -30.56 7.81
N ALA A 65 -8.28 -31.83 7.77
CA ALA A 65 -7.21 -32.29 6.88
C ALA A 65 -7.54 -31.89 5.43
N SER A 66 -6.56 -31.35 4.72
CA SER A 66 -6.70 -31.02 3.31
C SER A 66 -7.12 -32.29 2.54
N LEU A 67 -8.31 -32.24 1.94
CA LEU A 67 -8.84 -33.38 1.20
C LEU A 67 -7.87 -33.70 0.05
N PRO A 68 -7.54 -34.99 -0.18
CA PRO A 68 -6.70 -35.36 -1.31
C PRO A 68 -7.39 -34.95 -2.62
N VAL A 69 -6.75 -34.04 -3.36
CA VAL A 69 -7.23 -33.59 -4.67
C VAL A 69 -7.15 -34.78 -5.62
N ARG A 70 -8.28 -35.42 -5.91
CA ARG A 70 -8.37 -36.44 -6.96
C ARG A 70 -8.12 -35.76 -8.32
N PRO A 71 -7.17 -36.24 -9.14
CA PRO A 71 -6.95 -35.65 -10.46
C PRO A 71 -8.21 -35.85 -11.30
N SER A 72 -8.80 -34.73 -11.76
CA SER A 72 -10.02 -34.78 -12.55
C SER A 72 -9.71 -35.35 -13.94
N ARG A 73 -10.56 -36.28 -14.39
CA ARG A 73 -10.44 -36.93 -15.71
C ARG A 73 -10.42 -35.90 -16.86
N ARG A 74 -10.94 -34.68 -16.64
CA ARG A 74 -10.94 -33.57 -17.61
C ARG A 74 -9.52 -33.08 -17.94
N LEU A 75 -8.58 -33.14 -16.99
CA LEU A 75 -7.19 -32.75 -17.23
C LEU A 75 -6.50 -33.71 -18.22
N LEU A 76 -6.89 -34.98 -18.20
CA LEU A 76 -6.37 -36.01 -19.10
C LEU A 76 -6.88 -35.83 -20.54
N TRP A 77 -8.09 -35.29 -20.73
CA TRP A 77 -8.63 -34.94 -22.05
C TRP A 77 -8.02 -33.65 -22.61
N LEU A 78 -7.62 -32.71 -21.76
CA LEU A 78 -6.90 -31.50 -22.19
C LEU A 78 -5.47 -31.81 -22.67
N ALA A 79 -4.80 -32.79 -22.07
CA ALA A 79 -3.47 -33.23 -22.51
C ALA A 79 -3.48 -33.82 -23.95
N ALA A 80 -4.56 -34.47 -24.37
CA ALA A 80 -4.69 -35.01 -25.73
C ALA A 80 -4.89 -33.92 -26.80
N GLY A 81 -5.54 -32.79 -26.46
CA GLY A 81 -5.70 -31.65 -27.37
C GLY A 81 -4.40 -30.89 -27.66
N ILE A 82 -3.49 -30.84 -26.67
CA ILE A 82 -2.18 -30.17 -26.80
C ILE A 82 -1.27 -30.91 -27.78
N ALA A 83 -1.30 -32.24 -27.81
CA ALA A 83 -0.45 -33.04 -28.71
C ALA A 83 -0.73 -32.76 -30.20
N ALA A 84 -1.99 -32.56 -30.58
CA ALA A 84 -2.36 -32.23 -31.96
C ALA A 84 -1.91 -30.82 -32.36
N ALA A 85 -1.98 -29.85 -31.43
CA ALA A 85 -1.53 -28.48 -31.67
C ALA A 85 0.00 -28.39 -31.85
N VAL A 86 0.78 -29.17 -31.09
CA VAL A 86 2.24 -29.23 -31.22
C VAL A 86 2.65 -29.80 -32.59
N ILE A 87 1.95 -30.82 -33.11
CA ILE A 87 2.22 -31.37 -34.44
C ILE A 87 1.93 -30.32 -35.53
N LEU A 88 0.83 -29.58 -35.41
CA LEU A 88 0.44 -28.56 -36.37
C LEU A 88 1.41 -27.35 -36.35
N ILE A 89 1.90 -26.98 -35.16
CA ILE A 89 2.96 -25.97 -34.97
C ILE A 89 4.32 -26.46 -35.47
N LEU A 90 4.59 -27.76 -35.55
CA LEU A 90 5.86 -28.29 -36.09
C LEU A 90 5.86 -28.43 -37.62
N VAL A 91 4.74 -28.86 -38.21
CA VAL A 91 4.63 -29.15 -39.65
C VAL A 91 4.54 -27.87 -40.49
N ILE A 92 3.84 -26.84 -40.00
CA ILE A 92 3.67 -25.56 -40.69
C ILE A 92 5.01 -24.79 -40.91
N PRO A 93 5.89 -24.62 -39.91
CA PRO A 93 7.15 -23.91 -40.10
C PRO A 93 8.19 -24.73 -40.87
N LEU A 94 8.08 -26.07 -40.94
CA LEU A 94 8.88 -26.87 -41.88
C LEU A 94 8.53 -26.55 -43.34
N PHE A 95 7.26 -26.20 -43.61
CA PHE A 95 6.79 -25.80 -44.92
C PHE A 95 7.11 -24.33 -45.26
N MET A 96 7.32 -23.48 -44.23
CA MET A 96 7.62 -22.04 -44.39
C MET A 96 9.12 -21.68 -44.20
N ARG A 97 10.00 -22.64 -43.89
CA ARG A 97 11.45 -22.42 -43.71
C ARG A 97 12.23 -22.45 -45.04
N SER A 98 11.99 -21.46 -45.88
CA SER A 98 13.00 -20.89 -46.78
C SER A 98 13.19 -19.43 -46.37
N GLY A 99 14.07 -19.19 -45.39
CA GLY A 99 14.35 -17.86 -44.87
C GLY A 99 15.17 -17.93 -43.58
N ASP A 100 16.20 -17.09 -43.50
CA ASP A 100 17.40 -17.24 -42.68
C ASP A 100 17.23 -17.34 -41.15
N LYS A 101 18.23 -18.00 -40.57
CA LYS A 101 18.44 -18.29 -39.15
C LYS A 101 18.78 -17.04 -38.34
N ILE A 102 18.11 -16.85 -37.20
CA ILE A 102 18.73 -16.20 -36.04
C ILE A 102 18.45 -17.09 -34.84
N ILE A 103 19.53 -17.56 -34.23
CA ILE A 103 19.55 -18.41 -33.03
C ILE A 103 19.75 -17.47 -31.85
N VAL A 104 18.82 -17.50 -30.90
CA VAL A 104 19.02 -16.89 -29.57
C VAL A 104 18.70 -17.97 -28.55
N GLU A 105 19.73 -18.46 -27.87
CA GLU A 105 19.59 -19.28 -26.66
C GLU A 105 19.22 -18.37 -25.50
N SER A 106 18.12 -18.68 -24.82
CA SER A 106 17.81 -18.09 -23.51
C SER A 106 17.83 -19.21 -22.47
N GLU A 107 18.81 -19.16 -21.60
CA GLU A 107 18.84 -19.93 -20.36
C GLU A 107 17.78 -19.38 -19.40
N VAL A 108 16.95 -20.27 -18.86
CA VAL A 108 15.94 -19.91 -17.85
C VAL A 108 16.48 -20.36 -16.50
N VAL A 109 16.92 -19.40 -15.69
CA VAL A 109 17.29 -19.64 -14.28
C VAL A 109 15.99 -19.64 -13.46
N LEU A 110 15.70 -20.79 -12.84
CA LEU A 110 14.61 -20.96 -11.89
C LEU A 110 15.05 -20.34 -10.56
N SER A 111 14.44 -19.23 -10.13
CA SER A 111 14.72 -18.63 -8.82
C SER A 111 13.81 -19.27 -7.76
N GLU A 112 14.41 -20.04 -6.85
CA GLU A 112 13.77 -20.54 -5.64
C GLU A 112 13.40 -19.37 -4.72
N ALA A 113 12.19 -19.41 -4.16
CA ALA A 113 11.72 -18.48 -3.15
C ALA A 113 12.33 -18.85 -1.79
N GLN A 114 13.16 -17.96 -1.24
CA GLN A 114 13.67 -18.08 0.12
C GLN A 114 13.18 -16.88 0.94
N ASP A 115 12.46 -17.23 2.00
CA ASP A 115 11.91 -16.38 3.05
C ASP A 115 13.03 -15.61 3.77
N HIS A 116 13.07 -14.28 3.60
CA HIS A 116 13.94 -13.41 4.39
C HIS A 116 13.27 -12.06 4.64
N ILE A 117 12.99 -11.82 5.93
CA ILE A 117 13.01 -10.54 6.68
C ILE A 117 12.79 -9.29 5.82
N ILE A 118 11.66 -8.61 6.06
CA ILE A 118 11.29 -7.31 5.51
C ILE A 118 12.35 -6.26 5.86
N MET A 119 13.39 -6.19 5.05
CA MET A 119 14.04 -4.95 4.66
C MET A 119 13.23 -4.40 3.49
N PRO A 120 13.07 -3.07 3.35
CA PRO A 120 12.33 -2.51 2.23
C PRO A 120 13.13 -2.75 0.96
N GLU A 121 12.83 -3.87 0.31
CA GLU A 121 13.30 -4.19 -1.03
C GLU A 121 12.61 -3.23 -1.99
N GLN A 122 13.33 -2.16 -2.36
CA GLN A 122 12.98 -1.26 -3.46
C GLN A 122 13.14 -1.97 -4.82
N SER A 123 12.48 -3.13 -5.00
CA SER A 123 12.43 -3.86 -6.28
C SER A 123 11.01 -3.99 -6.84
N GLY A 124 10.02 -3.37 -6.19
CA GLY A 124 8.70 -3.11 -6.77
C GLY A 124 8.70 -1.81 -7.58
N GLU A 125 8.07 -1.83 -8.74
CA GLU A 125 7.79 -0.59 -9.48
C GLU A 125 6.89 0.33 -8.64
N ASP A 126 7.35 1.56 -8.39
CA ASP A 126 6.60 2.55 -7.57
C ASP A 126 5.19 2.75 -8.15
N PRO A 127 4.12 2.56 -7.37
CA PRO A 127 2.74 2.69 -7.86
C PRO A 127 2.47 4.05 -8.53
N ILE A 128 3.15 5.12 -8.13
CA ILE A 128 2.99 6.43 -8.78
C ILE A 128 3.58 6.47 -10.20
N GLU A 129 4.62 5.66 -10.47
CA GLU A 129 5.23 5.56 -11.80
C GLU A 129 4.27 4.89 -12.78
N ILE A 130 3.54 3.87 -12.31
CA ILE A 130 2.50 3.21 -13.09
C ILE A 130 1.40 4.21 -13.47
N ILE A 131 0.94 5.02 -12.50
CA ILE A 131 -0.04 6.09 -12.72
C ILE A 131 0.49 7.10 -13.74
N ARG A 132 1.76 7.51 -13.63
CA ARG A 132 2.39 8.44 -14.59
C ARG A 132 2.43 7.86 -16.01
N LYS A 133 2.75 6.58 -16.16
CA LYS A 133 2.75 5.88 -17.45
C LYS A 133 1.34 5.84 -18.06
N LEU A 134 0.30 5.60 -17.27
CA LEU A 134 -1.09 5.68 -17.75
C LEU A 134 -1.40 7.07 -18.31
N CYS A 135 -0.91 8.13 -17.69
CA CYS A 135 -1.09 9.49 -18.23
C CYS A 135 -0.39 9.73 -19.58
N THR A 136 0.74 9.05 -19.85
CA THR A 136 1.41 9.14 -21.16
C THR A 136 0.61 8.51 -22.30
N THR A 137 -0.34 7.61 -22.00
CA THR A 137 -1.25 7.04 -23.01
C THR A 137 -2.37 7.99 -23.43
N GLY A 138 -2.44 9.21 -22.86
CA GLY A 138 -3.33 10.27 -23.31
C GLY A 138 -4.67 10.34 -22.59
N ALA A 139 -4.77 9.81 -21.37
CA ALA A 139 -5.99 9.89 -20.56
C ALA A 139 -6.34 11.38 -20.25
N PRO A 140 -7.57 11.85 -20.57
CA PRO A 140 -7.95 13.25 -20.39
C PRO A 140 -8.02 13.67 -18.92
N VAL A 141 -8.32 12.73 -18.02
CA VAL A 141 -8.35 12.93 -16.56
C VAL A 141 -7.02 13.46 -16.03
N CYS A 142 -5.89 13.05 -16.62
CA CYS A 142 -4.55 13.47 -16.18
C CYS A 142 -4.25 14.95 -16.39
N ARG A 143 -5.11 15.69 -17.11
CA ARG A 143 -4.99 17.14 -17.32
C ARG A 143 -5.92 17.95 -16.42
N THR A 144 -6.74 17.29 -15.60
CA THR A 144 -7.64 17.97 -14.68
C THR A 144 -6.84 18.58 -13.52
N GLU A 145 -7.28 19.73 -13.02
CA GLU A 145 -6.65 20.43 -11.90
C GLU A 145 -6.60 19.52 -10.66
N LEU A 146 -7.70 18.85 -10.36
CA LEU A 146 -7.84 17.96 -9.22
C LEU A 146 -6.88 16.75 -9.29
N PHE A 147 -6.66 16.17 -10.47
CA PHE A 147 -5.66 15.10 -10.63
C PHE A 147 -4.24 15.62 -10.39
N LEU A 148 -3.91 16.80 -10.93
CA LEU A 148 -2.58 17.41 -10.76
C LEU A 148 -2.31 17.79 -9.31
N GLU A 149 -3.32 18.26 -8.59
CA GLU A 149 -3.24 18.55 -7.15
C GLU A 149 -2.91 17.28 -6.35
N LYS A 150 -3.60 16.16 -6.62
CA LYS A 150 -3.33 14.89 -5.96
C LYS A 150 -1.96 14.31 -6.30
N MET A 151 -1.51 14.47 -7.54
CA MET A 151 -0.14 14.13 -7.93
C MET A 151 0.91 14.97 -7.19
N GLN A 152 0.63 16.26 -6.96
CA GLN A 152 1.51 17.13 -6.19
C GLN A 152 1.52 16.75 -4.70
N LEU A 153 0.36 16.48 -4.11
CA LEU A 153 0.23 16.05 -2.72
C LEU A 153 1.01 14.77 -2.46
N TYR A 154 0.90 13.77 -3.34
CA TYR A 154 1.65 12.53 -3.21
C TYR A 154 3.18 12.78 -3.19
N ARG A 155 3.67 13.67 -4.05
CA ARG A 155 5.10 14.01 -4.10
C ARG A 155 5.58 14.70 -2.82
N GLU A 156 4.75 15.58 -2.26
CA GLU A 156 5.05 16.27 -0.99
C GLU A 156 5.13 15.27 0.16
N LEU A 157 4.16 14.35 0.27
CA LEU A 157 4.17 13.28 1.26
C LEU A 157 5.41 12.38 1.14
N ASP A 158 5.83 12.05 -0.08
CA ASP A 158 7.03 11.24 -0.32
C ASP A 158 8.33 11.96 0.07
N GLU A 159 8.41 13.28 -0.13
CA GLU A 159 9.55 14.09 0.27
C GLU A 159 9.64 14.21 1.80
N GLU A 160 8.51 14.48 2.46
CA GLU A 160 8.42 14.53 3.93
C GLU A 160 8.79 13.20 4.56
N LEU A 161 8.32 12.08 3.99
CA LEU A 161 8.68 10.74 4.46
C LEU A 161 10.19 10.49 4.37
N ARG A 162 10.82 10.80 3.22
CA ARG A 162 12.27 10.67 3.03
C ARG A 162 13.07 11.55 3.99
N HIS A 163 12.58 12.76 4.26
CA HIS A 163 13.20 13.65 5.24
C HIS A 163 13.12 13.05 6.65
N LEU A 164 11.96 12.50 7.02
CA LEU A 164 11.71 11.93 8.34
C LEU A 164 12.53 10.64 8.59
N GLU A 165 12.62 9.76 7.59
CA GLU A 165 13.49 8.57 7.61
C GLU A 165 14.98 8.95 7.76
N SER A 166 15.41 10.05 7.14
CA SER A 166 16.78 10.55 7.30
C SER A 166 17.08 11.01 8.73
N VAL A 167 16.07 11.50 9.46
CA VAL A 167 16.19 11.91 10.86
C VAL A 167 16.24 10.70 11.79
N ILE A 168 15.48 9.63 11.52
CA ILE A 168 15.55 8.36 12.26
C ILE A 168 16.97 7.82 12.30
N GLY A 169 17.67 7.81 11.16
CA GLY A 169 19.04 7.32 11.06
C GLY A 169 20.06 8.08 11.93
N LYS A 170 19.69 9.28 12.44
CA LYS A 170 20.57 10.16 13.24
C LYS A 170 20.17 10.24 14.72
N VAL A 171 18.89 10.11 15.03
CA VAL A 171 18.33 10.37 16.39
C VAL A 171 17.81 9.11 17.07
N GLY A 172 17.57 8.03 16.29
CA GLY A 172 16.96 6.78 16.78
C GLY A 172 15.43 6.81 16.69
N ASP A 173 14.83 5.63 16.87
CA ASP A 173 13.38 5.40 16.77
C ASP A 173 12.62 6.03 17.95
N SER A 174 12.26 7.32 17.84
CA SER A 174 11.32 7.94 18.78
C SER A 174 9.88 7.51 18.44
N PRO A 175 9.03 7.25 19.44
CA PRO A 175 7.65 6.81 19.19
C PRO A 175 6.83 7.85 18.42
N GLU A 176 7.11 9.14 18.60
CA GLU A 176 6.47 10.23 17.87
C GLU A 176 6.83 10.22 16.38
N ILE A 177 8.10 9.91 16.05
CA ILE A 177 8.57 9.83 14.66
C ILE A 177 7.96 8.60 13.95
N ILE A 178 7.84 7.47 14.64
CA ILE A 178 7.16 6.29 14.09
C ILE A 178 5.69 6.59 13.78
N GLN A 179 4.99 7.27 14.69
CA GLN A 179 3.59 7.65 14.48
C GLN A 179 3.40 8.57 13.27
N SER A 180 4.30 9.55 13.08
CA SER A 180 4.23 10.43 11.92
C SER A 180 4.54 9.70 10.61
N ILE A 181 5.47 8.75 10.59
CA ILE A 181 5.70 7.88 9.43
C ILE A 181 4.44 7.10 9.06
N ILE A 182 3.81 6.44 10.03
CA ILE A 182 2.59 5.65 9.79
C ILE A 182 1.49 6.55 9.21
N LEU A 183 1.33 7.76 9.76
CA LEU A 183 0.35 8.72 9.27
C LEU A 183 0.63 9.16 7.83
N ILE A 184 1.88 9.46 7.48
CA ILE A 184 2.28 9.85 6.12
C ILE A 184 2.06 8.71 5.14
N GLU A 185 2.41 7.47 5.50
CA GLU A 185 2.20 6.28 4.65
C GLU A 185 0.72 5.99 4.40
N ASN A 186 -0.13 6.20 5.40
CA ASN A 186 -1.58 6.09 5.23
C ASN A 186 -2.11 7.16 4.25
N LEU A 187 -1.70 8.43 4.43
CA LEU A 187 -2.08 9.53 3.53
C LEU A 187 -1.62 9.29 2.09
N LYS A 188 -0.42 8.71 1.93
CA LYS A 188 0.16 8.34 0.63
C LYS A 188 -0.69 7.25 -0.05
N SER A 189 -1.10 6.23 0.71
CA SER A 189 -1.99 5.16 0.24
C SER A 189 -3.38 5.69 -0.16
N ASP A 190 -3.97 6.56 0.66
CA ASP A 190 -5.27 7.19 0.36
C ASP A 190 -5.20 8.04 -0.92
N THR A 191 -4.14 8.84 -1.06
CA THR A 191 -3.93 9.68 -2.26
C THR A 191 -3.77 8.84 -3.53
N LEU A 192 -3.06 7.70 -3.46
CA LEU A 192 -2.98 6.75 -4.59
C LEU A 192 -4.34 6.19 -4.96
N GLN A 193 -5.14 5.82 -3.96
CA GLN A 193 -6.47 5.29 -4.20
C GLN A 193 -7.37 6.33 -4.88
N GLU A 194 -7.33 7.59 -4.45
CA GLU A 194 -8.06 8.68 -5.10
C GLU A 194 -7.59 8.91 -6.54
N LEU A 195 -6.27 8.91 -6.80
CA LEU A 195 -5.72 9.01 -8.15
C LEU A 195 -6.22 7.88 -9.06
N ILE A 196 -6.25 6.64 -8.55
CA ILE A 196 -6.76 5.48 -9.28
C ILE A 196 -8.26 5.62 -9.55
N GLN A 197 -9.05 6.10 -8.60
CA GLN A 197 -10.48 6.32 -8.77
C GLN A 197 -10.77 7.35 -9.86
N LEU A 198 -10.00 8.45 -9.90
CA LEU A 198 -10.14 9.48 -10.93
C LEU A 198 -9.86 8.93 -12.33
N ILE A 199 -8.90 8.02 -12.48
CA ILE A 199 -8.58 7.41 -13.79
C ILE A 199 -9.71 6.49 -14.27
N HIS A 200 -10.42 5.84 -13.36
CA HIS A 200 -11.51 4.91 -13.69
C HIS A 200 -12.89 5.57 -13.81
N SER A 201 -13.05 6.83 -13.38
CA SER A 201 -14.30 7.59 -13.50
C SER A 201 -14.50 8.17 -14.89
#